data_AF-A0A3Q0FIT8-F1
#
_entry.id   AF-A0A3Q0FIT8-F1
#
_cell.length_a   1.000
_cell.length_b   1.000
_cell.length_c   1.000
_cell.angle_alpha   90.00
_cell.angle_beta   90.00
_cell.angle_gamma   90.00
#
_symmetry.space_group_name_H-M   'P 1'
#
loop_
_entity.id
_entity.type
_entity.pdbx_description
1 polymer ?
#
loop_
_entity_poly.entity_id
_entity_poly.type
_entity_poly.pdbx_seq_one_letter_code
_entity_poly.pdbx_strand_id
1 'polypeptide(L)'
;MELQEQEPGQDPTPRIRCSDGCDPGALSTDSSHCLGRIWQGLQHYRALLGSELFAGRSRAPDLEDALAQLSHLLQRPGEGDAELWRPTLEPSLIWARGIIQHRTLRQLQAFSAVIARVFAHGATLR
;
A
#
# COMPACT_ATOMS: atom_id res chain seq x y z
N MET A 1 -10.47 -12.06 -35.57
CA MET A 1 -10.13 -10.84 -34.83
C MET A 1 -11.02 -10.88 -33.60
N GLU A 2 -10.54 -11.55 -32.55
CA GLU A 2 -11.32 -11.78 -31.34
C GLU A 2 -11.06 -10.57 -30.43
N LEU A 3 -12.11 -9.77 -30.21
CA LEU A 3 -12.11 -8.73 -29.21
C LEU A 3 -12.15 -9.43 -27.85
N GLN A 4 -10.99 -9.65 -27.24
CA GLN A 4 -10.92 -10.04 -25.84
C GLN A 4 -11.53 -8.91 -25.02
N GLU A 5 -12.73 -9.16 -24.49
CA GLU A 5 -13.33 -8.35 -23.44
C GLU A 5 -12.34 -8.25 -22.27
N GLN A 6 -11.74 -7.06 -22.10
CA GLN A 6 -11.02 -6.71 -20.89
C GLN A 6 -12.04 -6.67 -19.74
N GLU A 7 -11.91 -7.59 -18.79
CA GLU A 7 -12.62 -7.58 -17.51
C GLU A 7 -12.51 -6.18 -16.87
N PRO A 8 -13.62 -5.45 -16.70
CA PRO A 8 -13.59 -4.13 -16.10
C PRO A 8 -13.40 -4.27 -14.59
N GLY A 9 -12.29 -3.76 -14.06
CA GLY A 9 -12.25 -3.27 -12.67
C GLY A 9 -11.51 -4.11 -11.64
N GLN A 10 -10.21 -4.38 -11.83
CA GLN A 10 -9.32 -4.51 -10.67
C GLN A 10 -8.79 -3.13 -10.29
N ASP A 11 -9.36 -2.55 -9.23
CA ASP A 11 -8.78 -1.39 -8.55
C ASP A 11 -7.32 -1.74 -8.19
N PRO A 12 -6.30 -1.09 -8.80
CA PRO A 12 -4.89 -1.46 -8.61
C PRO A 12 -4.38 -1.10 -7.21
N THR A 13 -5.24 -0.48 -6.38
CA THR A 13 -4.91 -0.16 -4.99
C THR A 13 -4.63 -1.44 -4.20
N PRO A 14 -3.44 -1.58 -3.58
CA PRO A 14 -3.13 -2.71 -2.73
C PRO A 14 -4.06 -2.75 -1.52
N ARG A 15 -4.55 -3.95 -1.24
CA ARG A 15 -5.43 -4.25 -0.12
C ARG A 15 -4.96 -5.54 0.52
N ILE A 16 -5.07 -5.63 1.84
CA ILE A 16 -4.91 -6.89 2.55
C ILE A 16 -6.16 -7.72 2.31
N ARG A 17 -6.02 -8.82 1.58
CA ARG A 17 -7.10 -9.75 1.25
C ARG A 17 -7.22 -10.83 2.32
N CYS A 18 -8.35 -11.55 2.32
CA CYS A 18 -8.53 -12.70 3.22
C CYS A 18 -7.49 -13.80 2.97
N SER A 19 -7.01 -13.92 1.73
CA SER A 19 -5.96 -14.87 1.33
C SER A 19 -4.54 -14.45 1.73
N ASP A 20 -4.35 -13.25 2.27
CA ASP A 20 -3.02 -12.71 2.53
C ASP A 20 -2.42 -13.23 3.86
N GLY A 21 -3.16 -14.05 4.63
CA GLY A 21 -2.66 -14.68 5.85
C GLY A 21 -2.41 -13.69 6.99
N CYS A 22 -3.13 -12.57 6.99
CA CYS A 22 -3.06 -11.56 8.04
C CYS A 22 -4.10 -11.77 9.15
N ASP A 23 -4.76 -12.93 9.19
CA ASP A 23 -5.63 -13.34 10.29
C ASP A 23 -4.79 -13.88 11.47
N PRO A 24 -5.32 -13.84 12.71
CA PRO A 24 -4.58 -14.28 13.90
C PRO A 24 -4.05 -15.71 13.83
N GLY A 25 -4.79 -16.62 13.18
CA GLY A 25 -4.37 -18.02 13.05
C GLY A 25 -3.11 -18.14 12.20
N ALA A 26 -3.14 -17.59 10.98
CA ALA A 26 -1.99 -17.60 10.08
C ALA A 26 -0.78 -16.85 10.64
N LEU A 27 -0.99 -15.72 11.32
CA LEU A 27 0.09 -14.93 11.94
C LEU A 27 0.86 -15.72 13.01
N SER A 28 0.20 -16.66 13.70
CA SER A 28 0.83 -17.51 14.72
C SER A 28 1.72 -18.61 14.12
N THR A 29 1.47 -19.01 12.87
CA THR A 29 2.20 -20.09 12.21
C THR A 29 3.30 -19.59 11.27
N ASP A 30 2.97 -18.67 10.37
CA ASP A 30 3.91 -18.06 9.42
C ASP A 30 3.41 -16.67 9.02
N SER A 31 4.07 -15.65 9.56
CA SER A 31 3.75 -14.26 9.27
C SER A 31 4.39 -13.74 7.98
N SER A 32 5.29 -14.51 7.34
CA SER A 32 6.11 -14.02 6.24
C SER A 32 5.30 -13.55 5.02
N HIS A 33 4.22 -14.26 4.70
CA HIS A 33 3.32 -13.89 3.61
C HIS A 33 2.59 -12.57 3.91
N CYS A 34 1.98 -12.45 5.09
CA CYS A 34 1.30 -11.22 5.51
C CYS A 34 2.26 -10.02 5.54
N LEU A 35 3.45 -10.19 6.13
CA LEU A 35 4.45 -9.12 6.19
C LEU A 35 4.92 -8.68 4.81
N GLY A 36 5.09 -9.61 3.86
CA GLY A 36 5.38 -9.28 2.46
C GLY A 36 4.27 -8.46 1.79
N ARG A 37 3.00 -8.80 2.05
CA ARG A 37 1.85 -8.05 1.54
C ARG A 37 1.74 -6.64 2.15
N ILE A 38 2.05 -6.51 3.43
CA ILE A 38 2.14 -5.22 4.11
C ILE A 38 3.26 -4.37 3.49
N TRP A 39 4.45 -4.93 3.31
CA TRP A 39 5.58 -4.24 2.70
C TRP A 39 5.27 -3.74 1.27
N GLN A 40 4.64 -4.57 0.44
CA GLN A 40 4.18 -4.17 -0.91
C GLN A 40 3.20 -2.98 -0.86
N GLY A 41 2.21 -3.04 0.05
CA GLY A 41 1.25 -1.95 0.18
C GLY A 41 1.87 -0.65 0.69
N LEU A 42 2.79 -0.72 1.66
CA LEU A 42 3.50 0.46 2.16
C LEU A 42 4.33 1.14 1.06
N GLN A 43 5.05 0.37 0.24
CA GLN A 43 5.80 0.91 -0.89
C GLN A 43 4.89 1.59 -1.92
N HIS A 44 3.76 0.98 -2.24
CA HIS A 44 2.80 1.57 -3.16
C HIS A 44 2.24 2.91 -2.65
N TYR A 45 1.83 2.99 -1.38
CA TYR A 45 1.35 4.24 -0.82
C TYR A 45 2.47 5.29 -0.71
N ARG A 46 3.70 4.90 -0.38
CA ARG A 46 4.87 5.79 -0.42
C ARG A 46 5.08 6.35 -1.82
N ALA A 47 4.99 5.52 -2.85
CA ALA A 47 5.14 5.97 -4.24
C ALA A 47 3.99 6.89 -4.70
N LEU A 48 2.75 6.63 -4.25
CA LEU A 48 1.61 7.52 -4.51
C LEU A 48 1.80 8.89 -3.86
N LEU A 49 2.22 8.94 -2.59
CA LEU A 49 2.45 10.20 -1.89
C LEU A 49 3.62 10.98 -2.47
N GLY A 50 4.67 10.28 -2.94
CA GLY A 50 5.82 10.89 -3.60
C GLY A 50 5.60 11.29 -5.06
N SER A 51 4.42 11.05 -5.64
CA SER A 51 4.15 11.35 -7.05
C SER A 51 3.54 12.72 -7.29
N GLU A 52 3.42 13.07 -8.57
CA GLU A 52 2.68 14.25 -9.03
C GLU A 52 1.23 14.28 -8.54
N LEU A 53 0.66 13.15 -8.09
CA LEU A 53 -0.67 13.13 -7.50
C LEU A 53 -0.74 14.02 -6.26
N PHE A 54 0.29 14.06 -5.41
CA PHE A 54 0.33 14.82 -4.15
C PHE A 54 1.29 16.03 -4.17
N ALA A 55 2.01 16.27 -5.28
CA ALA A 55 2.89 17.43 -5.43
C ALA A 55 2.20 18.79 -5.17
N GLY A 56 2.70 19.59 -4.21
CA GLY A 56 2.19 20.94 -3.91
C GLY A 56 1.58 21.08 -2.52
N ARG A 57 0.41 21.72 -2.39
CA ARG A 57 -0.20 22.10 -1.09
C ARG A 57 -0.62 20.93 -0.19
N SER A 58 -0.76 19.73 -0.75
CA SER A 58 -1.23 18.54 -0.03
C SER A 58 -0.09 17.56 0.29
N ARG A 59 1.16 18.02 0.25
CA ARG A 59 2.32 17.18 0.59
C ARG A 59 2.29 16.84 2.08
N ALA A 60 2.42 15.56 2.40
CA ALA A 60 2.37 15.04 3.77
C ALA A 60 3.72 14.37 4.11
N PRO A 61 4.78 15.18 4.33
CA PRO A 61 6.15 14.66 4.49
C PRO A 61 6.25 13.69 5.68
N ASP A 62 5.60 14.01 6.81
CA ASP A 62 5.60 13.14 7.99
C ASP A 62 4.98 11.76 7.70
N LEU A 63 3.96 11.73 6.83
CA LEU A 63 3.31 10.48 6.41
C LEU A 63 4.19 9.69 5.45
N GLU A 64 4.84 10.37 4.49
CA GLU A 64 5.82 9.75 3.59
C GLU A 64 6.97 9.11 4.39
N ASP A 65 7.51 9.82 5.38
CA ASP A 65 8.58 9.35 6.24
C ASP A 65 8.15 8.21 7.16
N ALA A 66 6.93 8.25 7.71
CA ALA A 66 6.38 7.15 8.50
C ALA A 66 6.25 5.86 7.66
N LEU A 67 5.77 5.96 6.42
CA LEU A 67 5.67 4.80 5.52
C LEU A 67 7.05 4.28 5.11
N ALA A 68 8.02 5.17 4.87
CA ALA A 68 9.39 4.79 4.54
C ALA A 68 10.04 4.01 5.69
N GLN A 69 9.92 4.50 6.92
CA GLN A 69 10.47 3.85 8.12
C GLN A 69 9.82 2.47 8.34
N LEU A 70 8.48 2.39 8.26
CA LEU A 70 7.77 1.10 8.39
C LEU A 70 8.18 0.11 7.29
N SER A 71 8.37 0.58 6.06
CA SER A 71 8.80 -0.28 4.94
C SER A 71 10.20 -0.84 5.19
N HIS A 72 11.12 -0.01 5.70
CA HIS A 72 12.48 -0.44 6.02
C HIS A 72 12.51 -1.48 7.14
N LEU A 73 11.65 -1.35 8.18
CA LEU A 73 11.55 -2.33 9.26
C LEU A 73 11.05 -3.71 8.79
N LEU A 74 10.31 -3.76 7.68
CA LEU A 74 9.79 -4.99 7.10
C LEU A 74 10.65 -5.57 5.98
N GLN A 75 11.68 -4.86 5.53
CA GLN A 75 12.52 -5.29 4.42
C GLN A 75 13.29 -6.57 4.80
N ARG A 76 13.15 -7.61 3.99
CA ARG A 76 13.93 -8.84 4.15
C ARG A 76 15.31 -8.70 3.50
N PRO A 77 16.38 -9.25 4.10
CA PRO A 77 17.69 -9.32 3.46
C PRO A 77 17.61 -10.01 2.10
N GLY A 78 18.07 -9.34 1.04
CA GLY A 78 18.04 -9.86 -0.34
C GLY A 78 16.81 -9.45 -1.15
N GLU A 79 15.80 -8.85 -0.53
CA GLU A 79 14.69 -8.19 -1.23
C GLU A 79 15.17 -6.78 -1.59
N GLY A 80 15.72 -6.64 -2.81
CA GLY A 80 16.16 -5.35 -3.35
C GLY A 80 15.03 -4.32 -3.33
N ASP A 81 15.36 -3.03 -3.49
CA ASP A 81 14.34 -1.98 -3.66
C ASP A 81 13.41 -2.44 -4.79
N ALA A 82 12.18 -2.87 -4.46
CA ALA A 82 11.24 -3.28 -5.49
C ALA A 82 11.12 -2.08 -6.42
N GLU A 83 11.29 -2.32 -7.72
CA GLU A 83 11.27 -1.27 -8.73
C GLU A 83 10.12 -0.31 -8.43
N LEU A 84 10.48 0.89 -7.97
CA LEU A 84 9.54 1.82 -7.34
C LEU A 84 8.51 2.19 -8.41
N TRP A 85 7.39 1.48 -8.41
CA TRP A 85 6.27 1.78 -9.29
C TRP A 85 5.85 3.21 -8.97
N ARG A 86 6.10 4.13 -9.91
CA ARG A 86 5.70 5.53 -9.78
C ARG A 86 4.43 5.75 -10.56
N PRO A 87 3.31 6.06 -9.89
CA PRO A 87 2.09 6.43 -10.59
C PRO A 87 2.31 7.78 -11.28
N THR A 88 2.19 7.79 -12.60
CA THR A 88 2.09 9.04 -13.36
C THR A 88 0.62 9.45 -13.42
N LEU A 89 0.33 10.71 -13.06
CA LEU A 89 -1.01 11.26 -13.21
C LEU A 89 -1.22 11.64 -14.69
N GLU A 90 -2.16 10.95 -15.35
CA GLU A 90 -2.56 11.31 -16.71
C GLU A 90 -3.08 12.76 -16.76
N PRO A 91 -2.69 13.58 -17.76
CA PRO A 91 -3.13 14.98 -17.86
C PRO A 91 -4.65 15.14 -17.89
N SER A 92 -5.36 14.16 -18.43
CA SER A 92 -6.82 14.12 -18.49
C SER A 92 -7.50 13.99 -17.11
N LEU A 93 -6.75 13.59 -16.08
CA LEU A 93 -7.25 13.35 -14.71
C LEU A 93 -6.91 14.49 -13.73
N ILE A 94 -6.33 15.59 -14.19
CA ILE A 94 -5.96 16.74 -13.33
C ILE A 94 -7.18 17.29 -12.57
N TRP A 95 -8.36 17.34 -13.22
CA TRP A 95 -9.60 17.81 -12.59
C TRP A 95 -10.04 16.91 -11.43
N ALA A 96 -9.78 15.60 -11.52
CA ALA A 96 -10.15 14.60 -10.52
C ALA A 96 -9.11 14.49 -9.39
N ARG A 97 -7.99 15.21 -9.49
CA ARG A 97 -6.85 15.08 -8.58
C ARG A 97 -7.23 15.11 -7.10
N GLY A 98 -8.04 16.07 -6.68
CA GLY A 98 -8.47 16.17 -5.27
C GLY A 98 -9.34 14.98 -4.81
N ILE A 99 -10.18 14.45 -5.71
CA ILE A 99 -11.01 13.27 -5.44
C ILE A 99 -10.12 12.03 -5.29
N ILE A 100 -9.15 11.86 -6.18
CA ILE A 100 -8.20 10.75 -6.14
C ILE A 100 -7.34 10.83 -4.86
N GLN A 101 -6.80 12.00 -4.51
CA GLN A 101 -6.07 12.22 -3.26
C GLN A 101 -6.90 11.80 -2.04
N HIS A 102 -8.15 12.27 -1.94
CA HIS A 102 -9.02 11.93 -0.80
C HIS A 102 -9.29 10.42 -0.73
N ARG A 103 -9.57 9.78 -1.87
CA ARG A 103 -9.80 8.34 -1.95
C ARG A 103 -8.56 7.55 -1.54
N THR A 104 -7.38 7.94 -2.01
CA THR A 104 -6.10 7.32 -1.64
C THR A 104 -5.86 7.40 -0.13
N LEU A 105 -6.08 8.57 0.48
CA LEU A 105 -5.90 8.74 1.93
C LEU A 105 -6.91 7.90 2.73
N ARG A 106 -8.17 7.80 2.28
CA ARG A 106 -9.19 6.91 2.88
C ARG A 106 -8.76 5.44 2.82
N GLN A 107 -8.23 5.00 1.68
CA GLN A 107 -7.75 3.63 1.51
C GLN A 107 -6.53 3.37 2.40
N LEU A 108 -5.59 4.31 2.48
CA LEU A 108 -4.44 4.22 3.37
C LEU A 108 -4.86 4.14 4.85
N GLN A 109 -5.89 4.88 5.27
CA GLN A 109 -6.45 4.76 6.63
C GLN A 109 -7.01 3.35 6.91
N ALA A 110 -7.75 2.77 5.97
CA ALA A 110 -8.26 1.42 6.13
C ALA A 110 -7.11 0.38 6.18
N PHE A 111 -6.11 0.55 5.32
CA PHE A 111 -4.92 -0.30 5.26
C PHE A 111 -4.10 -0.22 6.55
N SER A 112 -3.85 0.99 7.06
CA SER A 112 -3.09 1.19 8.31
C SER A 112 -3.81 0.61 9.53
N ALA A 113 -5.15 0.65 9.56
CA ALA A 113 -5.93 0.04 10.63
C ALA A 113 -5.79 -1.49 10.67
N VAL A 114 -5.61 -2.15 9.52
CA VAL A 114 -5.33 -3.60 9.47
C VAL A 114 -3.91 -3.88 9.94
N ILE A 115 -2.92 -3.14 9.42
CA ILE A 115 -1.51 -3.30 9.78
C ILE A 115 -1.30 -3.11 11.29
N ALA A 116 -1.91 -2.08 11.88
CA ALA A 116 -1.81 -1.82 13.31
C ALA A 116 -2.28 -3.02 14.14
N ARG A 117 -3.36 -3.71 13.71
CA ARG A 117 -3.86 -4.92 14.37
C ARG A 117 -2.90 -6.09 14.21
N VAL A 118 -2.33 -6.27 13.01
CA VAL A 118 -1.34 -7.32 12.74
C VAL A 118 -0.13 -7.16 13.67
N PHE A 119 0.42 -5.95 13.75
CA PHE A 119 1.56 -5.68 14.63
C PHE A 119 1.21 -5.78 16.11
N ALA A 120 0.06 -5.27 16.53
CA ALA A 120 -0.40 -5.39 17.92
C ALA A 120 -0.56 -6.86 18.32
N HIS A 121 -1.20 -7.68 17.48
CA HIS A 121 -1.35 -9.10 17.72
C HIS A 121 0.02 -9.81 17.75
N GLY A 122 0.87 -9.58 16.75
CA GLY A 122 2.21 -10.15 16.72
C GLY A 122 3.07 -9.78 17.93
N ALA A 123 2.89 -8.59 18.50
CA ALA A 123 3.56 -8.18 19.74
C ALA A 123 3.05 -8.94 20.99
N THR A 124 1.82 -9.45 20.99
CA THR A 124 1.27 -10.28 22.08
C THR A 124 1.64 -11.75 22.01
N LEU A 125 2.12 -12.23 20.85
CA LEU A 125 2.59 -13.60 20.66
C LEU A 125 4.04 -13.80 21.13
N ARG A 126 4.71 -12.72 21.59
CA ARG A 126 6.07 -12.75 22.14
C ARG A 126 6.07 -12.98 23.64
#